data_AF-A0A060Y079-F1
#
_entry.id   AF-A0A060Y079-F1
#
_cell.length_a   1.000
_cell.length_b   1.000
_cell.length_c   1.000
_cell.angle_alpha   90.00
_cell.angle_beta   90.00
_cell.angle_gamma   90.00
#
_symmetry.space_group_name_H-M   'P 1'
#
loop_
_entity.id
_entity.type
_entity.pdbx_description
1 polymer ?
#
loop_
_entity_poly.entity_id
_entity_poly.type
_entity_poly.pdbx_seq_one_letter_code
_entity_poly.pdbx_strand_id
1 'polypeptide(L)'
;MGYAVAPHHSGVYPVHVQLYDAWKKVWGIKVTSTEEYPHLKPARFRRGFYHSGISVLPRQTCGLFTHTIFYNEYPGGPKELDKLINGGELFLTVLLNPISIFMTHLSNYGNDRLGLYTFRNLVKFLQTWTNLRLQTLAPVQLAQRYLQIFPEERDPIWQDPCEDKRHKDIWSKEKTCDRFPKLLIIGPQKTGEQ
;
A
#
# COMPACT_ATOMS: atom_id res chain seq x y z
N MET A 1 -10.87 3.65 -16.11
CA MET A 1 -9.69 3.89 -15.24
C MET A 1 -10.14 4.72 -14.05
N GLY A 2 -9.76 4.34 -12.83
CA GLY A 2 -10.17 5.00 -11.58
C GLY A 2 -9.21 4.68 -10.44
N TYR A 3 -7.94 4.49 -10.79
CA TYR A 3 -6.86 4.12 -9.88
C TYR A 3 -5.66 5.02 -10.14
N ALA A 4 -5.08 5.56 -9.07
CA ALA A 4 -3.88 6.36 -9.13
C ALA A 4 -3.02 6.14 -7.88
N VAL A 5 -1.76 6.50 -7.97
CA VAL A 5 -0.76 6.35 -6.91
C VAL A 5 -0.06 7.68 -6.77
N ALA A 6 -0.10 8.27 -5.58
CA ALA A 6 0.66 9.49 -5.34
C ALA A 6 2.16 9.19 -5.39
N PRO A 7 3.00 10.10 -5.94
CA PRO A 7 4.45 10.00 -5.79
C PRO A 7 4.84 9.81 -4.32
N HIS A 8 5.70 8.82 -4.04
CA HIS A 8 6.11 8.42 -2.69
C HIS A 8 4.96 8.11 -1.71
N HIS A 9 3.74 7.86 -2.21
CA HIS A 9 2.54 7.69 -1.37
C HIS A 9 2.16 8.92 -0.53
N SER A 10 2.83 10.06 -0.76
CA SER A 10 2.60 11.30 -0.02
C SER A 10 1.16 11.81 -0.18
N GLY A 11 0.59 12.25 0.94
CA GLY A 11 -0.78 12.77 1.00
C GLY A 11 -1.88 11.71 0.92
N VAL A 12 -1.54 10.43 0.72
CA VAL A 12 -2.50 9.32 0.86
C VAL A 12 -2.79 9.07 2.34
N TYR A 13 -1.72 8.88 3.14
CA TYR A 13 -1.76 8.89 4.59
C TYR A 13 -0.40 9.37 5.12
N PRO A 14 -0.33 10.42 5.97
CA PRO A 14 -1.43 11.26 6.42
C PRO A 14 -2.16 11.95 5.27
N VAL A 15 -3.48 12.05 5.40
CA VAL A 15 -4.34 12.54 4.32
C VAL A 15 -4.07 14.02 4.01
N HIS A 16 -3.96 14.31 2.71
CA HIS A 16 -4.00 15.67 2.16
C HIS A 16 -5.34 15.88 1.43
N VAL A 17 -6.25 16.67 2.02
CA VAL A 17 -7.63 16.81 1.52
C VAL A 17 -7.68 17.26 0.06
N GLN A 18 -6.84 18.24 -0.31
CA GLN A 18 -6.77 18.75 -1.68
C GLN A 18 -6.40 17.66 -2.71
N LEU A 19 -5.59 16.67 -2.32
CA LEU A 19 -5.25 15.54 -3.19
C LEU A 19 -6.48 14.69 -3.45
N TYR A 20 -7.22 14.31 -2.41
CA TYR A 20 -8.44 13.51 -2.53
C TYR A 20 -9.55 14.25 -3.30
N ASP A 21 -9.70 15.54 -3.07
CA ASP A 21 -10.66 16.38 -3.80
C ASP A 21 -10.32 16.43 -5.30
N ALA A 22 -9.05 16.66 -5.64
CA ALA A 22 -8.62 16.68 -7.04
C ALA A 22 -8.75 15.29 -7.69
N TRP A 23 -8.33 14.23 -7.00
CA TRP A 23 -8.53 12.84 -7.43
C TRP A 23 -9.97 12.50 -7.73
N LYS A 24 -10.91 12.91 -6.88
CA LYS A 24 -12.33 12.67 -7.09
C LYS A 24 -12.91 13.52 -8.20
N LYS A 25 -12.68 14.84 -8.17
CA LYS A 25 -13.36 15.82 -9.04
C LYS A 25 -12.75 15.89 -10.45
N VAL A 26 -11.43 15.80 -10.56
CA VAL A 26 -10.72 16.00 -11.84
C VAL A 26 -10.47 14.67 -12.54
N TRP A 27 -9.99 13.66 -11.82
CA TRP A 27 -9.52 12.40 -12.41
C TRP A 27 -10.45 11.21 -12.20
N GLY A 28 -11.53 11.36 -11.42
CA GLY A 28 -12.49 10.29 -11.15
C GLY A 28 -11.85 9.06 -10.47
N ILE A 29 -10.81 9.26 -9.66
CA ILE A 29 -10.13 8.20 -8.93
C ILE A 29 -11.05 7.65 -7.83
N LYS A 30 -11.14 6.33 -7.77
CA LYS A 30 -11.93 5.56 -6.78
C LYS A 30 -11.07 4.69 -5.90
N VAL A 31 -9.85 4.38 -6.34
CA VAL A 31 -8.90 3.54 -5.62
C VAL A 31 -7.51 4.14 -5.65
N THR A 32 -6.80 4.05 -4.55
CA THR A 32 -5.37 4.28 -4.47
C THR A 32 -4.75 3.25 -3.55
N SER A 33 -3.50 3.44 -3.18
CA SER A 33 -2.78 2.51 -2.31
C SER A 33 -1.68 3.22 -1.55
N THR A 34 -1.32 2.67 -0.40
CA THR A 34 -0.29 3.17 0.50
C THR A 34 0.64 2.02 0.90
N GLU A 35 1.90 2.35 1.17
CA GLU A 35 2.89 1.39 1.66
C GLU A 35 3.08 1.44 3.18
N GLU A 36 2.42 2.38 3.86
CA GLU A 36 2.78 2.71 5.24
C GLU A 36 1.61 2.90 6.20
N TYR A 37 0.35 2.86 5.77
CA TYR A 37 -0.76 2.98 6.72
C TYR A 37 -1.02 1.66 7.47
N PRO A 38 -1.22 1.68 8.80
CA PRO A 38 -1.11 2.84 9.69
C PRO A 38 0.33 3.14 10.06
N HIS A 39 1.26 2.18 9.99
CA HIS A 39 2.69 2.44 10.09
C HIS A 39 3.48 1.60 9.07
N LEU A 40 4.63 2.13 8.62
CA LEU A 40 5.50 1.41 7.68
C LEU A 40 5.97 0.06 8.24
N LYS A 41 6.24 -0.01 9.54
CA LYS A 41 6.66 -1.25 10.22
C LYS A 41 5.84 -1.47 11.50
N PRO A 42 5.54 -2.74 11.84
CA PRO A 42 5.79 -3.95 11.04
C PRO A 42 4.77 -4.10 9.89
N ALA A 43 5.19 -4.66 8.75
CA ALA A 43 4.38 -4.72 7.53
C ALA A 43 3.06 -5.48 7.69
N ARG A 44 3.00 -6.48 8.59
CA ARG A 44 1.79 -7.28 8.88
C ARG A 44 0.63 -6.49 9.50
N PHE A 45 0.88 -5.30 10.04
CA PHE A 45 -0.17 -4.44 10.61
C PHE A 45 -0.67 -3.38 9.63
N ARG A 46 -0.11 -3.36 8.41
CA ARG A 46 -0.62 -2.48 7.36
C ARG A 46 -1.99 -2.95 6.93
N ARG A 47 -2.87 -1.99 6.67
CA ARG A 47 -4.28 -2.25 6.32
C ARG A 47 -4.79 -1.27 5.29
N GLY A 48 -5.97 -1.54 4.75
CA GLY A 48 -6.68 -0.59 3.90
C GLY A 48 -7.47 0.42 4.71
N PHE A 49 -8.04 1.40 4.03
CA PHE A 49 -9.10 2.24 4.57
C PHE A 49 -9.93 2.88 3.47
N TYR A 50 -11.01 3.54 3.84
CA TYR A 50 -11.83 4.32 2.93
C TYR A 50 -11.86 5.79 3.35
N HIS A 51 -11.60 6.69 2.41
CA HIS A 51 -11.65 8.13 2.67
C HIS A 51 -12.16 8.93 1.48
N SER A 52 -13.13 9.82 1.73
CA SER A 52 -13.69 10.77 0.75
C SER A 52 -14.17 10.15 -0.58
N GLY A 53 -14.68 8.91 -0.57
CA GLY A 53 -15.09 8.24 -1.80
C GLY A 53 -14.04 7.32 -2.41
N ILE A 54 -12.84 7.28 -1.86
CA ILE A 54 -11.67 6.58 -2.41
C ILE A 54 -11.27 5.45 -1.46
N SER A 55 -11.14 4.23 -2.00
CA SER A 55 -10.59 3.09 -1.25
C SER A 55 -9.07 3.10 -1.34
N VAL A 56 -8.40 2.96 -0.19
CA VAL A 56 -6.94 2.90 -0.09
C VAL A 56 -6.55 1.48 0.26
N LEU A 57 -5.73 0.87 -0.60
CA LEU A 57 -5.26 -0.50 -0.43
C LEU A 57 -3.86 -0.56 0.21
N PRO A 58 -3.59 -1.52 1.12
CA PRO A 58 -2.26 -1.69 1.70
C PRO A 58 -1.34 -2.43 0.75
N ARG A 59 -0.21 -1.82 0.41
CA ARG A 59 0.84 -2.47 -0.36
C ARG A 59 1.80 -3.22 0.54
N GLN A 60 2.20 -4.38 0.04
CA GLN A 60 3.34 -5.12 0.54
C GLN A 60 4.58 -4.82 -0.30
N THR A 61 5.73 -4.88 0.34
CA THR A 61 7.04 -4.79 -0.30
C THR A 61 7.38 -6.14 -0.94
N CYS A 62 8.04 -6.12 -2.10
CA CYS A 62 8.45 -7.34 -2.80
C CYS A 62 9.97 -7.58 -2.81
N GLY A 63 10.73 -6.83 -2.01
CA GLY A 63 12.20 -6.90 -1.99
C GLY A 63 12.89 -6.27 -3.19
N LEU A 64 12.15 -5.69 -4.14
CA LEU A 64 12.74 -4.99 -5.27
C LEU A 64 12.92 -3.50 -4.97
N PHE A 65 14.08 -2.99 -5.38
CA PHE A 65 14.47 -1.59 -5.20
C PHE A 65 14.50 -0.87 -6.55
N THR A 66 14.28 0.45 -6.55
CA THR A 66 14.28 1.27 -7.77
C THR A 66 15.64 1.32 -8.46
N HIS A 67 16.73 1.29 -7.69
CA HIS A 67 18.09 1.41 -8.18
C HIS A 67 18.77 0.07 -8.50
N THR A 68 18.17 -1.04 -8.07
CA THR A 68 18.69 -2.38 -8.37
C THR A 68 18.03 -2.89 -9.64
N ILE A 69 18.81 -2.91 -10.73
CA ILE A 69 18.33 -3.27 -12.07
C ILE A 69 19.07 -4.47 -12.67
N PHE A 70 20.20 -4.87 -12.07
CA PHE A 70 20.94 -6.08 -12.41
C PHE A 70 20.89 -7.08 -11.26
N TYR A 71 20.80 -8.36 -11.60
CA TYR A 71 20.63 -9.45 -10.64
C TYR A 71 21.89 -9.63 -9.77
N ASN A 72 23.08 -9.52 -10.37
CA ASN A 72 24.38 -9.56 -9.69
C ASN A 72 24.59 -8.44 -8.66
N GLU A 73 23.87 -7.33 -8.78
CA GLU A 73 23.94 -6.13 -7.93
C GLU A 73 22.87 -6.11 -6.83
N TYR A 74 22.07 -7.18 -6.71
CA TYR A 74 21.04 -7.23 -5.68
C TYR A 74 21.66 -7.06 -4.28
N PRO A 75 21.07 -6.24 -3.38
CA PRO A 75 21.60 -6.04 -2.03
C PRO A 75 21.72 -7.37 -1.26
N GLY A 76 22.93 -7.68 -0.77
CA GLY A 76 23.25 -8.97 -0.15
C GLY A 76 23.57 -10.09 -1.15
N GLY A 77 23.54 -9.80 -2.45
CA GLY A 77 23.85 -10.70 -3.55
C GLY A 77 22.62 -11.39 -4.13
N PRO A 78 22.75 -12.02 -5.32
CA PRO A 78 21.61 -12.57 -6.05
C PRO A 78 20.86 -13.67 -5.31
N LYS A 79 21.59 -14.45 -4.51
CA LYS A 79 21.03 -15.53 -3.69
C LYS A 79 20.04 -15.01 -2.64
N GLU A 80 20.15 -13.76 -2.21
CA GLU A 80 19.18 -13.18 -1.26
C GLU A 80 17.84 -12.93 -1.92
N LEU A 81 17.82 -12.49 -3.19
CA LEU A 81 16.57 -12.41 -3.97
C LEU A 81 15.95 -13.81 -4.13
N ASP A 82 16.76 -14.82 -4.43
CA ASP A 82 16.27 -16.20 -4.58
C ASP A 82 15.69 -16.74 -3.27
N LYS A 83 16.34 -16.49 -2.13
CA LYS A 83 15.83 -16.90 -0.81
C LYS A 83 14.51 -16.20 -0.49
N LEU A 84 14.41 -14.91 -0.78
CA LEU A 84 13.19 -14.12 -0.59
C LEU A 84 12.01 -14.71 -1.37
N ILE A 85 12.24 -15.17 -2.60
CA ILE A 85 11.24 -15.80 -3.47
C ILE A 85 10.91 -17.23 -3.04
N ASN A 86 11.94 -18.06 -2.80
CA ASN A 86 11.83 -19.51 -2.62
C ASN A 86 11.63 -19.87 -1.14
N GLY A 87 10.43 -19.64 -0.63
CA GLY A 87 10.06 -19.97 0.74
C GLY A 87 10.41 -18.88 1.77
N GLY A 88 11.01 -17.77 1.36
CA GLY A 88 11.34 -16.64 2.22
C GLY A 88 10.20 -15.64 2.41
N GLU A 89 10.56 -14.39 2.72
CA GLU A 89 9.62 -13.34 3.15
C GLU A 89 8.54 -13.02 2.12
N LEU A 90 8.85 -13.03 0.81
CA LEU A 90 7.86 -12.76 -0.23
C LEU A 90 6.85 -13.91 -0.36
N PHE A 91 7.32 -15.15 -0.25
CA PHE A 91 6.43 -16.31 -0.17
C PHE A 91 5.53 -16.23 1.07
N LEU A 92 6.10 -15.97 2.25
CA LEU A 92 5.33 -15.82 3.50
C LEU A 92 4.31 -14.69 3.40
N THR A 93 4.64 -13.61 2.71
CA THR A 93 3.70 -12.50 2.47
C THR A 93 2.47 -12.99 1.69
N VAL A 94 2.63 -13.78 0.63
CA VAL A 94 1.49 -14.35 -0.11
C VAL A 94 0.73 -15.37 0.74
N LEU A 95 1.43 -16.17 1.54
CA LEU A 95 0.81 -17.20 2.38
C LEU A 95 -0.06 -16.60 3.49
N LEU A 96 0.40 -15.50 4.11
CA LEU A 96 -0.24 -14.90 5.28
C LEU A 96 -1.27 -13.82 4.94
N ASN A 97 -1.34 -13.37 3.69
CA ASN A 97 -2.27 -12.31 3.26
C ASN A 97 -3.25 -12.86 2.21
N PRO A 98 -4.58 -12.85 2.48
CA PRO A 98 -5.57 -13.32 1.51
C PRO A 98 -5.65 -12.43 0.27
N ILE A 99 -5.17 -11.18 0.37
CA ILE A 99 -4.99 -10.26 -0.75
C ILE A 99 -3.55 -9.75 -0.73
N SER A 100 -2.84 -9.92 -1.84
CA SER A 100 -1.48 -9.41 -2.02
C SER A 100 -1.44 -8.32 -3.08
N ILE A 101 -0.79 -7.21 -2.75
CA ILE A 101 -0.68 -5.99 -3.55
C ILE A 101 0.77 -5.55 -3.49
N PHE A 102 1.54 -5.88 -4.52
CA PHE A 102 2.96 -5.57 -4.52
C PHE A 102 3.26 -4.28 -5.26
N MET A 103 4.19 -3.50 -4.72
CA MET A 103 4.77 -2.36 -5.41
C MET A 103 5.97 -2.80 -6.26
N THR A 104 6.00 -2.34 -7.50
CA THR A 104 7.15 -2.41 -8.41
C THR A 104 7.30 -1.08 -9.13
N HIS A 105 8.49 -0.81 -9.65
CA HIS A 105 8.78 0.39 -10.44
C HIS A 105 9.17 0.05 -11.87
N LEU A 106 9.12 1.04 -12.75
CA LEU A 106 9.49 0.90 -14.17
C LEU A 106 10.88 0.27 -14.33
N SER A 107 11.85 0.69 -13.51
CA SER A 107 13.22 0.17 -13.54
C SER A 107 13.32 -1.32 -13.26
N ASN A 108 12.38 -1.90 -12.48
CA ASN A 108 12.36 -3.34 -12.22
C ASN A 108 11.99 -4.17 -13.45
N TYR A 109 11.46 -3.54 -14.50
CA TYR A 109 11.15 -4.19 -15.78
C TYR A 109 12.19 -3.89 -16.87
N GLY A 110 13.20 -3.08 -16.57
CA GLY A 110 14.37 -2.85 -17.42
C GLY A 110 15.48 -3.88 -17.19
N ASN A 111 16.53 -3.85 -18.04
CA ASN A 111 17.73 -4.70 -17.97
C ASN A 111 17.42 -6.18 -17.68
N ASP A 112 17.79 -6.70 -16.49
CA ASP A 112 17.59 -8.10 -16.10
C ASP A 112 16.13 -8.43 -15.76
N ARG A 113 15.25 -7.43 -15.80
CA ARG A 113 13.80 -7.55 -15.61
C ARG A 113 13.46 -8.21 -14.28
N LEU A 114 14.09 -7.74 -13.21
CA LEU A 114 13.97 -8.32 -11.86
C LEU A 114 12.52 -8.45 -11.38
N GLY A 115 11.61 -7.55 -11.80
CA GLY A 115 10.17 -7.69 -11.57
C GLY A 115 9.59 -8.97 -12.16
N LEU A 116 9.88 -9.24 -13.44
CA LEU A 116 9.44 -10.48 -14.09
C LEU A 116 10.11 -11.71 -13.49
N TYR A 117 11.43 -11.64 -13.23
CA TYR A 117 12.17 -12.72 -12.59
C TYR A 117 11.53 -13.10 -11.24
N THR A 118 11.27 -12.10 -10.40
CA THR A 118 10.74 -12.29 -9.05
C THR A 118 9.36 -12.93 -9.05
N PHE A 119 8.40 -12.33 -9.76
CA PHE A 119 7.02 -12.83 -9.73
C PHE A 119 6.83 -14.12 -10.51
N ARG A 120 7.60 -14.36 -11.59
CA ARG A 120 7.56 -15.64 -12.30
C ARG A 120 8.05 -16.79 -11.41
N ASN A 121 9.17 -16.60 -10.73
CA ASN A 121 9.71 -17.63 -9.84
C ASN A 121 8.84 -17.80 -8.59
N LEU A 122 8.27 -16.73 -8.04
CA LEU A 122 7.32 -16.80 -6.92
C LEU A 122 6.07 -17.61 -7.29
N VAL A 123 5.44 -17.30 -8.43
CA VAL A 123 4.25 -18.04 -8.88
C VAL A 123 4.58 -19.51 -9.12
N LYS A 124 5.74 -19.79 -9.74
CA LYS A 124 6.21 -21.16 -9.94
C LYS A 124 6.40 -21.89 -8.60
N PHE A 125 7.04 -21.25 -7.62
CA PHE A 125 7.24 -21.82 -6.29
C PHE A 125 5.90 -22.11 -5.60
N LEU A 126 4.96 -21.16 -5.62
CA LEU A 126 3.62 -21.33 -5.06
C LEU A 126 2.87 -22.52 -5.69
N GLN A 127 2.91 -22.65 -7.01
CA GLN A 127 2.25 -23.75 -7.73
C GLN A 127 2.90 -25.11 -7.45
N THR A 128 4.21 -25.15 -7.26
CA THR A 128 4.94 -26.40 -6.96
C THR A 128 4.71 -26.88 -5.54
N TRP A 129 4.70 -25.96 -4.56
CA TRP A 129 4.79 -26.31 -3.14
C TRP A 129 3.49 -26.07 -2.36
N THR A 130 2.45 -25.52 -2.98
CA THR A 130 1.17 -25.24 -2.33
C THR A 130 -0.02 -25.55 -3.23
N ASN A 131 -1.20 -25.63 -2.65
CA ASN A 131 -2.47 -25.73 -3.38
C ASN A 131 -3.19 -24.37 -3.52
N LEU A 132 -2.46 -23.26 -3.35
CA LEU A 132 -3.03 -21.92 -3.42
C LEU A 132 -3.53 -21.62 -4.83
N ARG A 133 -4.76 -21.12 -4.93
CA ARG A 133 -5.35 -20.66 -6.18
C ARG A 133 -5.22 -19.15 -6.29
N LEU A 134 -4.33 -18.70 -7.15
CA LEU A 134 -4.11 -17.28 -7.39
C LEU A 134 -5.17 -16.72 -8.35
N GLN A 135 -5.72 -15.57 -7.99
CA GLN A 135 -6.65 -14.81 -8.82
C GLN A 135 -6.20 -13.36 -8.87
N THR A 136 -6.37 -12.73 -10.02
CA THR A 136 -6.05 -11.31 -10.23
C THR A 136 -7.33 -10.54 -10.47
N LEU A 137 -7.49 -9.42 -9.75
CA LEU A 137 -8.60 -8.50 -9.92
C LEU A 137 -8.08 -7.13 -10.36
N ALA A 138 -8.88 -6.42 -11.16
CA ALA A 138 -8.58 -5.02 -11.45
C ALA A 138 -8.68 -4.17 -10.18
N PRO A 139 -7.98 -3.02 -10.07
CA PRO A 139 -7.87 -2.27 -8.81
C PRO A 139 -9.21 -1.95 -8.11
N VAL A 140 -10.24 -1.58 -8.87
CA VAL A 140 -11.58 -1.28 -8.32
C VAL A 140 -12.25 -2.51 -7.73
N GLN A 141 -12.19 -3.64 -8.44
CA GLN A 141 -12.74 -4.92 -7.96
C GLN A 141 -11.94 -5.45 -6.77
N LEU A 142 -10.63 -5.26 -6.78
CA LEU A 142 -9.75 -5.65 -5.69
C LEU A 142 -10.06 -4.85 -4.42
N ALA A 143 -10.29 -3.53 -4.53
CA ALA A 143 -10.70 -2.69 -3.42
C ALA A 143 -12.06 -3.10 -2.83
N GLN A 144 -13.03 -3.40 -3.69
CA GLN A 144 -14.33 -3.93 -3.26
C GLN A 144 -14.16 -5.25 -2.51
N ARG A 145 -13.37 -6.18 -3.06
CA ARG A 145 -13.10 -7.47 -2.43
C ARG A 145 -12.36 -7.32 -1.10
N TYR A 146 -11.41 -6.40 -1.02
CA TYR A 146 -10.66 -6.11 0.19
C TYR A 146 -11.59 -5.66 1.33
N LEU A 147 -12.41 -4.64 1.08
CA LEU A 147 -13.33 -4.10 2.10
C LEU A 147 -14.50 -5.05 2.43
N GLN A 148 -14.77 -6.07 1.60
CA GLN A 148 -15.69 -7.15 1.93
C GLN A 148 -15.08 -8.15 2.92
N ILE A 149 -13.77 -8.42 2.81
CA ILE A 149 -13.05 -9.34 3.69
C ILE A 149 -12.71 -8.66 5.02
N PHE A 150 -12.37 -7.36 4.97
CA PHE A 150 -11.95 -6.55 6.12
C PHE A 150 -12.89 -5.33 6.31
N PRO A 151 -14.17 -5.54 6.65
CA PRO A 151 -15.13 -4.44 6.82
C PRO A 151 -14.74 -3.47 7.95
N GLU A 152 -14.07 -3.96 8.99
CA GLU A 152 -13.59 -3.20 10.14
C GLU A 152 -12.47 -2.20 9.79
N GLU A 153 -11.76 -2.42 8.68
CA GLU A 153 -10.69 -1.54 8.23
C GLU A 153 -11.21 -0.37 7.39
N ARG A 154 -12.52 -0.36 7.07
CA ARG A 154 -13.12 0.70 6.26
C ARG A 154 -12.91 2.07 6.88
N ASP A 155 -13.07 2.18 8.19
CA ASP A 155 -12.86 3.43 8.91
C ASP A 155 -11.38 3.64 9.25
N PRO A 156 -10.77 4.75 8.81
CA PRO A 156 -9.37 5.02 9.08
C PRO A 156 -9.13 5.29 10.56
N ILE A 157 -8.05 4.72 11.09
CA ILE A 157 -7.48 5.08 12.38
C ILE A 157 -6.56 6.27 12.16
N TRP A 158 -6.95 7.41 12.73
CA TRP A 158 -6.16 8.62 12.69
C TRP A 158 -5.10 8.59 13.78
N GLN A 159 -3.86 8.74 13.37
CA GLN A 159 -2.72 8.83 14.27
C GLN A 159 -2.08 10.20 14.14
N ASP A 160 -1.32 10.59 15.17
CA ASP A 160 -0.53 11.82 15.12
C ASP A 160 0.64 11.63 14.14
N PRO A 161 0.68 12.37 13.00
CA PRO A 161 1.81 12.32 12.08
C PRO A 161 3.13 12.75 12.71
N CYS A 162 3.10 13.48 13.81
CA CYS A 162 4.29 13.97 14.49
C CYS A 162 5.03 12.89 15.29
N GLU A 163 4.32 11.85 15.72
CA GLU A 163 4.88 10.70 16.46
C GLU A 163 5.47 9.64 15.54
N ASP A 164 5.25 9.74 14.22
CA ASP A 164 5.83 8.85 13.22
C ASP A 164 6.76 9.63 12.28
N LYS A 165 8.06 9.30 12.34
CA LYS A 165 9.09 9.96 11.52
C LYS A 165 8.76 9.92 10.02
N ARG A 166 8.30 8.78 9.52
CA ARG A 166 8.00 8.61 8.09
C ARG A 166 6.80 9.46 7.70
N HIS A 167 5.73 9.45 8.50
CA HIS A 167 4.57 10.31 8.24
C HIS A 167 4.95 11.79 8.24
N LYS A 168 5.79 12.23 9.18
CA LYS A 168 6.30 13.59 9.25
C LYS A 168 7.10 13.97 8.01
N ASP A 169 7.96 13.08 7.51
CA ASP A 169 8.81 13.32 6.34
C ASP A 169 8.01 13.53 5.04
N ILE A 170 6.83 12.92 4.92
CA ILE A 170 5.94 13.03 3.75
C ILE A 170 4.75 13.97 3.97
N TRP A 171 4.67 14.61 5.15
CA TRP A 171 3.59 15.52 5.49
C TRP A 171 3.74 16.88 4.81
N SER A 172 2.67 17.66 4.78
CA SER A 172 2.75 19.02 4.24
C SER A 172 3.65 19.89 5.14
N LYS A 173 4.60 20.61 4.52
CA LYS A 173 5.50 21.55 5.21
C LYS A 173 4.76 22.69 5.92
N GLU A 174 3.52 22.97 5.51
CA GLU A 174 2.68 24.01 6.13
C GLU A 174 2.03 23.54 7.45
N LYS A 175 2.05 22.23 7.73
CA LYS A 175 1.51 21.66 8.96
C LYS A 175 2.60 21.57 10.03
N THR A 176 2.24 21.89 11.27
CA THR A 176 3.15 21.88 12.42
C THR A 176 2.61 20.99 13.53
N CYS A 177 3.51 20.46 14.34
CA CYS A 177 3.18 19.62 15.49
C CYS A 177 2.64 20.43 16.69
N ASP A 178 2.89 21.74 16.69
CA ASP A 178 2.55 22.63 17.81
C ASP A 178 1.09 23.14 17.76
N ARG A 179 0.33 22.73 16.74
CA ARG A 179 -1.04 23.21 16.46
C ARG A 179 -2.10 22.12 16.59
N PHE A 180 -1.95 21.20 17.55
CA PHE A 180 -3.05 20.30 17.87
C PHE A 180 -4.22 21.12 18.44
N PRO A 181 -5.48 20.87 18.05
CA PRO A 181 -6.62 21.50 18.70
C PRO A 181 -6.59 21.15 20.18
N LYS A 182 -6.50 22.18 21.04
CA LYS A 182 -6.52 22.02 22.51
C LYS A 182 -7.80 21.35 23.04
N LEU A 183 -8.83 21.28 22.18
CA LEU A 183 -10.12 20.69 22.47
C LEU A 183 -10.69 20.07 21.19
N LEU A 184 -11.03 18.78 21.26
CA LEU A 184 -11.75 18.06 20.21
C LEU A 184 -13.14 17.72 20.73
N ILE A 185 -14.19 18.35 20.20
CA ILE A 185 -15.57 18.03 20.54
C ILE A 185 -16.06 17.00 19.51
N ILE A 186 -16.19 15.74 19.95
CA ILE A 186 -16.77 14.67 19.15
C ILE A 186 -18.24 14.54 19.55
N GLY A 187 -19.13 14.94 18.64
CA GLY A 187 -20.58 14.74 18.78
C GLY A 187 -21.09 13.76 17.73
N PRO A 188 -22.25 13.12 17.97
CA PRO A 188 -22.93 12.35 16.93
C PRO A 188 -23.12 13.25 15.70
N GLN A 189 -22.72 12.75 14.52
CA GLN A 189 -22.98 13.44 13.26
C GLN A 189 -24.48 13.66 13.16
N LYS A 190 -24.91 14.92 13.05
CA LYS A 190 -26.33 15.25 12.82
C LYS A 190 -26.76 14.62 11.51
N THR A 191 -27.34 13.43 11.56
CA THR A 191 -28.22 12.92 10.52
C THR A 191 -29.53 13.68 10.68
N GLY A 192 -29.55 14.93 10.20
CA GLY A 192 -30.80 15.64 10.01
C GLY A 192 -31.57 14.93 8.91
N GLU A 193 -32.55 14.12 9.28
CA GLU A 193 -33.58 13.67 8.36
C GLU A 193 -34.51 14.86 8.11
N GLN A 194 -34.68 15.24 6.85
CA GLN A 194 -35.79 16.06 6.36
C GLN A 194 -36.76 15.16 5.63
#